data_AF-A0A9P8JI83-F1
#
_entry.id   AF-A0A9P8JI83-F1
#
_cell.length_a   1.000
_cell.length_b   1.000
_cell.length_c   1.000
_cell.angle_alpha   90.00
_cell.angle_beta   90.00
_cell.angle_gamma   90.00
#
_symmetry.space_group_name_H-M   'P 1'
#
loop_
_entity.id
_entity.type
_entity.pdbx_description
1 polymer ?
#
loop_
_entity_poly.entity_id
_entity_poly.type
_entity_poly.pdbx_seq_one_letter_code
_entity_poly.pdbx_strand_id
1 'polypeptide(L)'
;MPSQKLNQQRLETYLSALSNPSFDITAHLEASQQSMRNSSHHNGTSTPRDLNTRLKLLELYTLHVLPQNDEWDYARDFISMSEVLDDERRDAFLQALHTLKEEKELDGIREKELQRRQDEEMQQRRLEEERRRKEEARAEQEKRRREAEERPRTAGSQNRTPSNSSNNNSRAGQTNRNQPASRAKAPQKKATPPSPRANRSIFATMQAAVLNAGRSVSQNPMVLLRFVLFLMAFTLAFARRDVRDRVKRSLQGGLHKVQRTIGMGVKVSYI
;
A
#
# COMPACT_ATOMS: atom_id res chain seq x y z
N MET A 1 -10.75 7.48 5.98
CA MET A 1 -10.77 8.94 6.19
C MET A 1 -9.50 9.40 6.89
N PRO A 2 -9.01 10.63 6.64
CA PRO A 2 -7.93 11.22 7.43
C PRO A 2 -8.45 11.63 8.81
N SER A 3 -7.86 11.09 9.88
CA SER A 3 -8.27 11.38 11.26
C SER A 3 -8.02 12.84 11.64
N GLN A 4 -9.01 13.51 12.22
CA GLN A 4 -8.96 14.93 12.58
C GLN A 4 -8.47 15.19 14.02
N LYS A 5 -7.71 14.27 14.63
CA LYS A 5 -7.27 14.35 16.03
C LYS A 5 -6.48 15.63 16.38
N LEU A 6 -5.74 16.21 15.43
CA LEU A 6 -5.05 17.49 15.64
C LEU A 6 -6.02 18.68 15.69
N ASN A 7 -7.08 18.65 14.86
CA ASN A 7 -8.14 19.66 14.90
C ASN A 7 -8.98 19.52 16.18
N GLN A 8 -9.24 18.29 16.63
CA GLN A 8 -9.88 17.99 17.91
C GLN A 8 -9.09 18.63 19.06
N GLN A 9 -7.79 18.34 19.20
CA GLN A 9 -6.94 18.93 20.24
C GLN A 9 -6.93 20.46 20.21
N ARG A 10 -6.92 21.07 19.02
CA ARG A 10 -7.01 22.53 18.87
C ARG A 10 -8.35 23.06 19.36
N LEU A 11 -9.46 22.46 18.93
CA LEU A 11 -10.79 22.88 19.35
C LEU A 11 -11.01 22.66 20.86
N GLU A 12 -10.54 21.56 21.43
CA GLU A 12 -10.53 21.32 22.88
C GLU A 12 -9.73 22.41 23.62
N THR A 13 -8.54 22.76 23.12
CA THR A 13 -7.73 23.86 23.68
C THR A 13 -8.51 25.18 23.61
N TYR A 14 -9.11 25.53 22.47
CA TYR A 14 -9.91 26.76 22.35
C TYR A 14 -11.16 26.75 23.24
N LEU A 15 -11.88 25.63 23.35
CA LEU A 15 -13.05 25.49 24.21
C LEU A 15 -12.69 25.55 25.71
N SER A 16 -11.53 25.02 26.11
CA SER A 16 -11.00 25.16 27.47
C SER A 16 -10.58 26.61 27.80
N ALA A 17 -9.96 27.33 26.84
CA ALA A 17 -9.62 28.74 26.99
C ALA A 17 -10.87 29.63 27.05
N LEU A 18 -11.95 29.26 26.35
CA LEU A 18 -13.25 29.95 26.39
C LEU A 18 -14.09 29.64 27.64
N SER A 19 -13.76 28.60 28.40
CA SER A 19 -14.44 28.28 29.68
C SER A 19 -13.71 28.86 30.89
N ASN A 20 -12.37 28.94 30.88
CA ASN A 20 -11.57 29.41 32.00
C ASN A 20 -10.60 30.56 31.63
N PRO A 21 -11.07 31.82 31.61
CA PRO A 21 -10.26 32.97 31.17
C PRO A 21 -9.21 33.46 32.19
N SER A 22 -9.07 32.84 33.37
CA SER A 22 -8.42 33.46 34.54
C SER A 22 -7.03 32.93 34.94
N PHE A 23 -6.53 31.83 34.37
CA PHE A 23 -5.38 31.11 34.97
C PHE A 23 -4.22 30.66 34.05
N ASP A 24 -4.11 31.16 32.82
CA ASP A 24 -2.89 30.92 32.00
C ASP A 24 -2.26 32.19 31.42
N ILE A 25 -1.85 33.08 32.32
CA ILE A 25 -1.05 34.27 32.01
C ILE A 25 0.36 33.86 31.53
N THR A 26 0.86 32.70 31.96
CA THR A 26 2.25 32.26 31.71
C THR A 26 2.46 31.77 30.28
N ALA A 27 1.61 30.88 29.77
CA ALA A 27 1.71 30.44 28.37
C ALA A 27 1.42 31.58 27.39
N HIS A 28 0.50 32.48 27.75
CA HIS A 28 0.18 33.63 26.89
C HIS A 28 1.29 34.69 26.88
N LEU A 29 2.12 34.80 27.93
CA LEU A 29 3.29 35.69 27.94
C LEU A 29 4.37 35.20 26.97
N GLU A 30 4.63 33.89 26.91
CA GLU A 30 5.59 33.30 25.96
C GLU A 30 5.12 33.46 24.51
N ALA A 31 3.82 33.33 24.25
CA ALA A 31 3.21 33.62 22.95
C ALA A 31 3.11 35.14 22.61
N SER A 32 3.19 36.04 23.60
CA SER A 32 2.92 37.48 23.41
C SER A 32 3.97 38.23 22.59
N GLN A 33 5.19 37.68 22.44
CA GLN A 33 6.29 38.36 21.74
C GLN A 33 6.03 38.56 20.23
N GLN A 34 5.03 37.90 19.63
CA GLN A 34 4.81 37.92 18.17
C GLN A 34 3.38 38.22 17.69
N SER A 35 2.41 38.51 18.56
CA SER A 35 1.05 38.88 18.10
C SER A 35 0.30 39.87 19.00
N MET A 36 0.80 41.10 19.07
CA MET A 36 0.01 42.27 19.51
C MET A 36 -1.07 42.63 18.46
N ARG A 37 -2.25 41.98 18.53
CA ARG A 37 -3.55 42.48 18.05
C ARG A 37 -4.68 41.52 18.43
N ASN A 38 -5.77 42.07 18.98
CA ASN A 38 -6.99 41.38 19.44
C ASN A 38 -6.83 40.38 20.61
N SER A 39 -6.51 40.90 21.80
CA SER A 39 -6.98 40.30 23.07
C SER A 39 -7.94 41.26 23.76
N SER A 40 -9.17 41.33 23.26
CA SER A 40 -10.29 41.96 23.97
C SER A 40 -10.87 40.94 24.95
N HIS A 41 -10.39 40.98 26.19
CA HIS A 41 -10.99 40.27 27.32
C HIS A 41 -12.50 40.53 27.37
N HIS A 42 -13.33 39.48 27.42
CA HIS A 42 -14.57 39.49 28.19
C HIS A 42 -14.90 38.06 28.63
N ASN A 43 -15.37 37.89 29.87
CA ASN A 43 -16.08 36.68 30.27
C ASN A 43 -17.29 36.48 29.33
N GLY A 44 -17.62 35.22 29.07
CA GLY A 44 -18.74 34.85 28.20
C GLY A 44 -20.07 35.49 28.60
N THR A 45 -21.01 35.50 27.65
CA THR A 45 -22.39 36.02 27.73
C THR A 45 -22.61 37.54 27.61
N SER A 46 -21.57 38.36 27.41
CA SER A 46 -21.73 39.83 27.33
C SER A 46 -21.90 40.41 25.91
N THR A 47 -21.60 39.66 24.83
CA THR A 47 -21.92 40.08 23.46
C THR A 47 -22.62 38.97 22.66
N PRO A 48 -23.64 39.28 21.83
CA PRO A 48 -24.33 38.28 21.00
C PRO A 48 -23.42 37.67 19.92
N ARG A 49 -22.31 38.34 19.58
CA ARG A 49 -21.31 37.87 18.62
C ARG A 49 -20.45 36.74 19.20
N ASP A 50 -20.05 36.86 20.47
CA ASP A 50 -19.24 35.83 21.14
C ASP A 50 -20.04 34.53 21.34
N LEU A 51 -21.30 34.64 21.78
CA LEU A 51 -22.22 33.51 21.86
C LEU A 51 -22.34 32.77 20.51
N ASN A 52 -22.52 33.50 19.41
CA ASN A 52 -22.61 32.94 18.05
C ASN A 52 -21.30 32.24 17.64
N THR A 53 -20.13 32.82 17.97
CA THR A 53 -18.83 32.18 17.74
C THR A 53 -18.69 30.89 18.54
N ARG A 54 -19.11 30.87 19.82
CA ARG A 54 -19.11 29.65 20.65
C ARG A 54 -20.05 28.59 20.11
N LEU A 55 -21.27 28.94 19.69
CA LEU A 55 -22.22 28.02 19.06
C LEU A 55 -21.63 27.36 17.78
N LYS A 56 -20.96 28.14 16.93
CA LYS A 56 -20.28 27.61 15.74
C LYS A 56 -19.08 26.72 16.05
N LEU A 57 -18.34 27.01 17.13
CA LEU A 57 -17.27 26.14 17.60
C LEU A 57 -17.82 24.81 18.15
N LEU A 58 -18.96 24.85 18.87
CA LEU A 58 -19.68 23.64 19.30
C LEU A 58 -20.14 22.82 18.09
N GLU A 59 -20.80 23.44 17.11
CA GLU A 59 -21.26 22.80 15.86
C GLU A 59 -20.11 22.14 15.07
N LEU A 60 -18.99 22.85 14.89
CA LEU A 60 -17.81 22.32 14.23
C LEU A 60 -17.22 21.14 15.00
N TYR A 61 -17.20 21.22 16.33
CA TYR A 61 -16.66 20.15 17.16
C TYR A 61 -17.54 18.90 17.15
N THR A 62 -18.84 19.04 17.44
CA THR A 62 -19.77 17.92 17.67
C THR A 62 -20.30 17.29 16.38
N LEU A 63 -20.56 18.07 15.33
CA LEU A 63 -21.12 17.56 14.08
C LEU A 63 -20.05 17.26 13.01
N HIS A 64 -18.83 17.80 13.13
CA HIS A 64 -17.82 17.63 12.08
C HIS A 64 -16.54 16.94 12.57
N VAL A 65 -16.00 17.29 13.74
CA VAL A 65 -14.70 16.73 14.19
C VAL A 65 -14.86 15.39 14.91
N LEU A 66 -15.78 15.28 15.88
CA LEU A 66 -16.02 14.02 16.58
C LEU A 66 -16.54 12.89 15.67
N PRO A 67 -17.49 13.12 14.74
CA PRO A 67 -17.94 12.13 13.75
C PRO A 67 -16.85 11.63 12.79
N GLN A 68 -15.81 12.42 12.55
CA GLN A 68 -14.65 12.04 11.72
C GLN A 68 -13.60 11.24 12.49
N ASN A 69 -13.61 11.31 13.83
CA ASN A 69 -12.79 10.49 14.72
C ASN A 69 -13.55 9.26 15.28
N ASP A 70 -14.81 9.07 14.85
CA ASP A 70 -15.74 8.02 15.30
C ASP A 70 -16.16 8.13 16.79
N GLU A 71 -16.01 9.31 17.39
CA GLU A 71 -16.25 9.59 18.81
C GLU A 71 -17.70 10.09 19.06
N TRP A 72 -18.68 9.35 18.53
CA TRP A 72 -20.12 9.70 18.54
C TRP A 72 -20.75 9.77 19.93
N ASP A 73 -20.33 8.90 20.85
CA ASP A 73 -20.88 8.86 22.21
C ASP A 73 -20.43 10.10 22.99
N TYR A 74 -19.14 10.42 22.89
CA TYR A 74 -18.57 11.64 23.46
C TYR A 74 -19.21 12.91 22.90
N ALA A 75 -19.60 12.92 21.61
CA ALA A 75 -20.34 14.04 21.03
C ALA A 75 -21.74 14.22 21.66
N ARG A 76 -22.46 13.11 21.95
CA ARG A 76 -23.76 13.16 22.64
C ARG A 76 -23.62 13.66 24.07
N ASP A 77 -22.67 13.11 24.81
CA ASP A 77 -22.40 13.52 26.19
C ASP A 77 -22.03 15.01 26.24
N PHE A 78 -21.15 15.47 25.35
CA PHE A 78 -20.72 16.87 25.27
C PHE A 78 -21.84 17.84 24.88
N ILE A 79 -22.78 17.46 23.99
CA ILE A 79 -23.99 18.25 23.71
C ILE A 79 -24.88 18.34 24.96
N SER A 80 -25.09 17.22 25.66
CA SER A 80 -25.96 17.16 26.83
C SER A 80 -25.45 17.97 28.03
N MET A 81 -24.12 18.02 28.23
CA MET A 81 -23.47 18.76 29.31
C MET A 81 -23.18 20.24 28.96
N SER A 82 -23.52 20.70 27.75
CA SER A 82 -23.26 22.08 27.32
C SER A 82 -24.32 23.06 27.82
N GLU A 83 -23.99 23.81 28.87
CA GLU A 83 -24.81 24.88 29.47
C GLU A 83 -25.10 26.05 28.51
N VAL A 84 -24.38 26.15 27.38
CA VAL A 84 -24.52 27.26 26.40
C VAL A 84 -25.54 26.96 25.30
N LEU A 85 -26.06 25.74 25.25
CA LEU A 85 -27.19 25.38 24.39
C LEU A 85 -28.50 25.51 25.18
N ASP A 86 -29.51 26.12 24.57
CA ASP A 86 -30.90 26.03 25.02
C ASP A 86 -31.45 24.62 24.71
N ASP A 87 -32.51 24.16 25.38
CA ASP A 87 -33.05 22.80 25.17
C ASP A 87 -33.46 22.54 23.71
N GLU A 88 -34.16 23.47 23.08
CA GLU A 88 -34.52 23.41 21.65
C GLU A 88 -33.29 23.23 20.74
N ARG A 89 -32.16 23.86 21.10
CA ARG A 89 -30.90 23.72 20.37
C ARG A 89 -30.23 22.39 20.67
N ARG A 90 -30.19 21.94 21.93
CA ARG A 90 -29.69 20.60 22.30
C ARG A 90 -30.38 19.52 21.46
N ASP A 91 -31.69 19.55 21.39
CA ASP A 91 -32.48 18.59 20.64
C ASP A 91 -32.20 18.65 19.13
N ALA A 92 -32.13 19.85 18.55
CA ALA A 92 -31.74 20.02 17.15
C ALA A 92 -30.33 19.48 16.84
N PHE A 93 -29.36 19.70 17.74
CA PHE A 93 -28.00 19.17 17.61
C PHE A 93 -27.96 17.64 17.73
N LEU A 94 -28.72 17.05 18.66
CA LEU A 94 -28.84 15.59 18.82
C LEU A 94 -29.53 14.95 17.61
N GLN A 95 -30.57 15.57 17.06
CA GLN A 95 -31.26 15.11 15.85
C GLN A 95 -30.35 15.18 14.62
N ALA A 96 -29.60 16.28 14.45
CA ALA A 96 -28.63 16.41 13.37
C ALA A 96 -27.52 15.35 13.47
N LEU A 97 -27.02 15.08 14.67
CA LEU A 97 -26.03 14.04 14.92
C LEU A 97 -26.58 12.62 14.65
N HIS A 98 -27.85 12.35 14.97
CA HIS A 98 -28.51 11.09 14.61
C HIS A 98 -28.59 10.91 13.10
N THR A 99 -29.09 11.93 12.39
CA THR A 99 -29.25 11.92 10.93
C THR A 99 -27.90 11.71 10.23
N LEU A 100 -26.85 12.42 10.68
CA LEU A 100 -25.49 12.28 10.16
C LEU A 100 -24.90 10.88 10.39
N LYS A 101 -25.24 10.24 11.51
CA LYS A 101 -24.82 8.87 11.81
C LYS A 101 -25.50 7.88 10.87
N GLU A 102 -26.82 8.01 10.66
CA GLU A 102 -27.58 7.19 9.72
C GLU A 102 -27.05 7.34 8.28
N GLU A 103 -26.78 8.57 7.83
CA GLU A 103 -26.17 8.85 6.52
C GLU A 103 -24.81 8.16 6.36
N LYS A 104 -23.93 8.26 7.36
CA LYS A 104 -22.61 7.58 7.35
C LYS A 104 -22.73 6.06 7.34
N GLU A 105 -23.72 5.49 8.04
CA GLU A 105 -23.98 4.04 8.03
C GLU A 105 -24.52 3.58 6.66
N LEU A 106 -25.42 4.35 6.04
CA LEU A 106 -25.96 4.09 4.70
C LEU A 106 -24.88 4.16 3.62
N ASP A 107 -24.01 5.17 3.65
CA ASP A 107 -22.85 5.27 2.75
C ASP A 107 -21.89 4.10 2.95
N GLY A 108 -21.63 3.71 4.20
CA GLY A 108 -20.82 2.53 4.52
C GLY A 108 -21.43 1.20 4.03
N ILE A 109 -22.76 1.09 3.94
CA ILE A 109 -23.44 -0.05 3.31
C ILE A 109 -23.28 0.02 1.78
N ARG A 110 -23.47 1.20 1.18
CA ARG A 110 -23.38 1.44 -0.26
C ARG A 110 -21.98 1.17 -0.81
N GLU A 111 -20.94 1.61 -0.11
CA GLU A 111 -19.54 1.34 -0.44
C GLU A 111 -19.25 -0.17 -0.40
N LYS A 112 -19.71 -0.88 0.64
CA LYS A 112 -19.57 -2.35 0.74
C LYS A 112 -20.29 -3.08 -0.38
N GLU A 113 -21.48 -2.65 -0.80
CA GLU A 113 -22.18 -3.27 -1.92
C GLU A 113 -21.43 -3.05 -3.24
N LEU A 114 -20.94 -1.83 -3.49
CA LEU A 114 -20.13 -1.51 -4.67
C LEU A 114 -18.81 -2.30 -4.69
N GLN A 115 -18.17 -2.47 -3.54
CA GLN A 115 -16.97 -3.28 -3.40
C GLN A 115 -17.26 -4.76 -3.68
N ARG A 116 -18.35 -5.31 -3.12
CA ARG A 116 -18.75 -6.70 -3.37
C ARG A 116 -19.01 -6.97 -4.86
N ARG A 117 -19.69 -6.06 -5.56
CA ARG A 117 -19.91 -6.14 -7.02
C ARG A 117 -18.60 -6.13 -7.81
N GLN A 118 -17.62 -5.30 -7.43
CA GLN A 118 -16.29 -5.27 -8.06
C GLN A 118 -15.49 -6.55 -7.81
N ASP A 119 -15.53 -7.09 -6.58
CA ASP A 119 -14.86 -8.35 -6.23
C ASP A 119 -15.50 -9.55 -6.96
N GLU A 120 -16.84 -9.58 -7.07
CA GLU A 120 -17.59 -10.55 -7.87
C GLU A 120 -17.17 -10.50 -9.36
N GLU A 121 -17.11 -9.32 -9.97
CA GLU A 121 -16.66 -9.18 -11.38
C GLU A 121 -15.20 -9.63 -11.56
N MET A 122 -14.30 -9.26 -10.63
CA MET A 122 -12.89 -9.66 -10.68
C MET A 122 -12.71 -11.17 -10.46
N GLN A 123 -13.58 -11.82 -9.68
CA GLN A 123 -13.60 -13.27 -9.54
C GLN A 123 -14.13 -13.96 -10.81
N GLN A 124 -15.20 -13.45 -11.42
CA GLN A 124 -15.74 -13.99 -12.68
C GLN A 124 -14.70 -13.94 -13.80
N ARG A 125 -14.02 -12.80 -13.99
CA ARG A 125 -12.93 -12.67 -14.98
C ARG A 125 -11.79 -13.67 -14.75
N ARG A 126 -11.38 -13.88 -13.49
CA ARG A 126 -10.34 -14.87 -13.15
C ARG A 126 -10.77 -16.31 -13.43
N LEU A 127 -12.03 -16.66 -13.13
CA LEU A 127 -12.59 -17.98 -13.43
C LEU A 127 -12.71 -18.23 -14.94
N GLU A 128 -13.08 -17.21 -15.72
CA GLU A 128 -13.15 -17.29 -17.18
C GLU A 128 -11.76 -17.46 -17.81
N GLU A 129 -10.75 -16.71 -17.36
CA GLU A 129 -9.36 -16.88 -17.79
C GLU A 129 -8.80 -18.26 -17.43
N GLU A 130 -9.08 -18.79 -16.23
CA GLU A 130 -8.66 -20.14 -15.84
C GLU A 130 -9.33 -21.20 -16.73
N ARG A 131 -10.64 -21.06 -17.00
CA ARG A 131 -11.37 -21.96 -17.91
C ARG A 131 -10.77 -21.92 -19.31
N ARG A 132 -10.52 -20.74 -19.87
CA ARG A 132 -9.93 -20.58 -21.21
C ARG A 132 -8.54 -21.21 -21.27
N ARG A 133 -7.69 -20.95 -20.28
CA ARG A 133 -6.34 -21.54 -20.18
C ARG A 133 -6.37 -23.07 -20.05
N LYS A 134 -7.35 -23.62 -19.33
CA LYS A 134 -7.55 -25.08 -19.18
C LYS A 134 -8.05 -25.74 -20.46
N GLU A 135 -8.85 -25.02 -21.25
CA GLU A 135 -9.32 -25.45 -22.57
C GLU A 135 -8.19 -25.38 -23.61
N GLU A 136 -7.45 -24.27 -23.67
CA GLU A 136 -6.24 -24.10 -24.49
C GLU A 136 -5.23 -25.23 -24.22
N ALA A 137 -4.96 -25.56 -22.95
CA ALA A 137 -4.05 -26.64 -22.56
C ALA A 137 -4.54 -28.03 -22.99
N ARG A 138 -5.86 -28.30 -22.94
CA ARG A 138 -6.45 -29.55 -23.44
C ARG A 138 -6.32 -29.66 -24.96
N ALA A 139 -6.60 -28.58 -25.68
CA ALA A 139 -6.46 -28.53 -27.13
C ALA A 139 -4.99 -28.69 -27.60
N GLU A 140 -4.02 -28.12 -26.88
CA GLU A 140 -2.59 -28.35 -27.16
C GLU A 140 -2.20 -29.81 -26.88
N GLN A 141 -2.66 -30.39 -25.77
CA GLN A 141 -2.38 -31.79 -25.44
C GLN A 141 -2.97 -32.76 -26.48
N GLU A 142 -4.17 -32.49 -26.99
CA GLU A 142 -4.78 -33.28 -28.06
C GLU A 142 -4.02 -33.14 -29.38
N LYS A 143 -3.64 -31.91 -29.78
CA LYS A 143 -2.80 -31.68 -30.97
C LYS A 143 -1.47 -32.43 -30.89
N ARG A 144 -0.76 -32.32 -29.76
CA ARG A 144 0.50 -33.06 -29.51
C ARG A 144 0.32 -34.57 -29.60
N ARG A 145 -0.81 -35.10 -29.14
CA ARG A 145 -1.11 -36.54 -29.21
C ARG A 145 -1.34 -36.98 -30.66
N ARG A 146 -2.12 -36.22 -31.45
CA ARG A 146 -2.31 -36.48 -32.89
C ARG A 146 -1.00 -36.41 -33.67
N GLU A 147 -0.19 -35.37 -33.43
CA GLU A 147 1.12 -35.19 -34.10
C GLU A 147 2.14 -36.30 -33.73
N ALA A 148 2.07 -36.84 -32.51
CA ALA A 148 2.88 -37.99 -32.10
C ALA A 148 2.43 -39.31 -32.74
N GLU A 149 1.16 -39.43 -33.11
CA GLU A 149 0.55 -40.60 -33.74
C GLU A 149 0.71 -40.58 -35.28
N GLU A 150 0.74 -39.39 -35.89
CA GLU A 150 1.00 -39.18 -37.33
C GLU A 150 2.47 -39.29 -37.75
N ARG A 151 3.45 -39.30 -36.82
CA ARG A 151 4.86 -39.52 -37.15
C ARG A 151 5.15 -41.00 -37.48
N PRO A 152 5.42 -41.37 -38.74
CA PRO A 152 5.78 -42.75 -39.07
C PRO A 152 7.19 -43.06 -38.54
N ARG A 153 7.44 -44.33 -38.25
CA ARG A 153 8.75 -44.82 -37.78
C ARG A 153 9.81 -44.78 -38.89
N THR A 154 10.39 -43.62 -39.18
CA THR A 154 11.51 -43.44 -40.13
C THR A 154 12.86 -43.24 -39.42
N ALA A 155 13.07 -43.94 -38.30
CA ALA A 155 14.36 -44.07 -37.63
C ALA A 155 15.04 -45.40 -38.00
N GLY A 156 15.37 -45.56 -39.28
CA GLY A 156 16.05 -46.74 -39.82
C GLY A 156 17.22 -46.29 -40.70
N SER A 157 18.35 -45.96 -40.08
CA SER A 157 19.52 -45.39 -40.76
C SER A 157 20.13 -46.39 -41.75
N GLN A 158 19.96 -46.14 -43.06
CA GLN A 158 20.71 -46.84 -44.09
C GLN A 158 22.02 -46.12 -44.40
N ASN A 159 23.11 -46.82 -44.14
CA ASN A 159 24.47 -46.40 -44.42
C ASN A 159 24.78 -46.69 -45.91
N ARG A 160 24.96 -45.67 -46.77
CA ARG A 160 25.56 -45.82 -48.12
C ARG A 160 26.01 -44.50 -48.78
N THR A 161 27.34 -44.34 -48.80
CA THR A 161 28.20 -43.80 -49.89
C THR A 161 27.76 -42.60 -50.75
N PRO A 162 28.55 -41.51 -50.80
CA PRO A 162 28.38 -40.44 -51.77
C PRO A 162 29.14 -40.69 -53.09
N SER A 163 28.48 -40.40 -54.20
CA SER A 163 29.06 -40.17 -55.54
C SER A 163 28.05 -39.31 -56.30
N ASN A 164 28.35 -38.36 -57.16
CA ASN A 164 29.55 -37.73 -57.71
C ASN A 164 28.95 -36.89 -58.88
N SER A 165 29.60 -35.81 -59.33
CA SER A 165 29.22 -35.10 -60.57
C SER A 165 27.86 -34.35 -60.49
N SER A 166 27.63 -33.22 -61.13
CA SER A 166 28.51 -32.24 -61.80
C SER A 166 27.66 -31.06 -62.25
N ASN A 167 28.28 -29.90 -62.46
CA ASN A 167 27.85 -28.86 -63.42
C ASN A 167 26.48 -28.17 -63.17
N ASN A 168 26.23 -27.01 -63.78
CA ASN A 168 27.12 -25.85 -63.96
C ASN A 168 26.22 -24.64 -64.24
N ASN A 169 26.73 -23.44 -63.92
CA ASN A 169 26.51 -22.21 -64.67
C ASN A 169 25.12 -21.52 -64.71
N SER A 170 25.20 -20.20 -64.65
CA SER A 170 24.39 -19.22 -65.42
C SER A 170 22.87 -19.08 -65.17
N ARG A 171 22.25 -17.88 -65.32
CA ARG A 171 22.70 -16.46 -65.24
C ARG A 171 21.46 -15.60 -65.50
N ALA A 172 21.24 -14.51 -64.74
CA ALA A 172 20.28 -13.42 -65.06
C ALA A 172 18.79 -13.84 -65.25
N GLY A 173 17.80 -12.97 -65.05
CA GLY A 173 17.77 -11.56 -64.67
C GLY A 173 16.39 -10.99 -65.03
N GLN A 174 16.17 -9.69 -64.78
CA GLN A 174 14.97 -8.91 -65.15
C GLN A 174 13.64 -9.28 -64.44
N THR A 175 12.67 -8.37 -64.25
CA THR A 175 12.68 -6.95 -63.78
C THR A 175 11.22 -6.48 -63.68
N ASN A 176 10.81 -5.93 -62.53
CA ASN A 176 10.05 -4.67 -62.35
C ASN A 176 9.52 -4.60 -60.90
N ARG A 177 9.73 -3.51 -60.14
CA ARG A 177 8.94 -2.24 -60.14
C ARG A 177 7.47 -2.50 -59.78
N ASN A 178 6.91 -1.95 -58.69
CA ASN A 178 7.14 -0.61 -58.13
C ASN A 178 7.35 -0.52 -56.60
N GLN A 179 8.04 0.56 -56.21
CA GLN A 179 8.19 1.14 -54.85
C GLN A 179 6.91 1.88 -54.40
N PRO A 180 6.79 2.41 -53.15
CA PRO A 180 7.77 2.58 -52.07
C PRO A 180 7.39 1.71 -50.82
N ALA A 181 7.62 1.98 -49.52
CA ALA A 181 8.07 3.18 -48.78
C ALA A 181 8.70 2.85 -47.39
N SER A 182 8.66 3.83 -46.48
CA SER A 182 9.15 3.88 -45.09
C SER A 182 8.14 3.26 -44.08
N ARG A 183 8.55 2.67 -42.94
CA ARG A 183 9.13 3.37 -41.77
C ARG A 183 9.64 2.38 -40.69
N ALA A 184 10.80 2.72 -40.09
CA ALA A 184 11.34 2.26 -38.79
C ALA A 184 11.49 0.74 -38.49
N LYS A 185 12.73 0.24 -38.50
CA LYS A 185 13.14 -0.93 -37.70
C LYS A 185 13.39 -0.51 -36.24
N ALA A 186 12.81 -1.23 -35.28
CA ALA A 186 13.13 -1.06 -33.85
C ALA A 186 14.46 -1.77 -33.49
N PRO A 187 15.33 -1.17 -32.67
CA PRO A 187 16.62 -1.78 -32.30
C PRO A 187 16.46 -2.86 -31.23
N GLN A 188 17.01 -4.05 -31.48
CA GLN A 188 17.13 -5.11 -30.47
C GLN A 188 18.10 -4.67 -29.36
N LYS A 189 17.60 -4.59 -28.13
CA LYS A 189 18.44 -4.34 -26.95
C LYS A 189 19.18 -5.61 -26.57
N LYS A 190 20.52 -5.59 -26.69
CA LYS A 190 21.40 -6.64 -26.16
C LYS A 190 21.38 -6.59 -24.63
N ALA A 191 21.38 -7.76 -23.99
CA ALA A 191 21.47 -7.87 -22.53
C ALA A 191 22.91 -7.62 -22.06
N THR A 192 23.06 -6.79 -21.02
CA THR A 192 24.36 -6.47 -20.38
C THR A 192 24.46 -7.21 -19.05
N PRO A 193 25.61 -7.80 -18.67
CA PRO A 193 25.74 -8.51 -17.40
C PRO A 193 25.65 -7.56 -16.18
N PRO A 194 25.14 -8.02 -15.02
CA PRO A 194 24.94 -7.17 -13.84
C PRO A 194 26.27 -6.78 -13.18
N SER A 195 26.43 -5.47 -12.94
CA SER A 195 27.60 -4.89 -12.27
C SER A 195 27.55 -5.11 -10.73
N PRO A 196 28.67 -5.46 -10.06
CA PRO A 196 28.70 -5.83 -8.64
C PRO A 196 28.62 -4.63 -7.67
N ARG A 197 27.94 -3.53 -8.05
CA ARG A 197 27.80 -2.32 -7.22
C ARG A 197 26.47 -2.22 -6.47
N ALA A 198 25.51 -3.10 -6.77
CA ALA A 198 24.17 -3.09 -6.17
C ALA A 198 24.15 -3.25 -4.63
N ASN A 199 25.18 -3.85 -4.03
CA ASN A 199 25.19 -4.12 -2.58
C ASN A 199 25.49 -2.88 -1.74
N ARG A 200 26.08 -1.82 -2.30
CA ARG A 200 26.37 -0.57 -1.55
C ARG A 200 25.17 0.37 -1.44
N SER A 201 24.22 0.33 -2.39
CA SER A 201 23.02 1.17 -2.31
C SER A 201 22.05 0.71 -1.22
N ILE A 202 21.99 -0.59 -0.93
CA ILE A 202 21.08 -1.17 0.09
C ILE A 202 21.47 -0.69 1.50
N PHE A 203 22.77 -0.63 1.82
CA PHE A 203 23.22 -0.08 3.10
C PHE A 203 22.94 1.42 3.22
N ALA A 204 23.12 2.20 2.15
CA ALA A 204 22.83 3.63 2.15
C ALA A 204 21.32 3.91 2.31
N THR A 205 20.45 3.15 1.63
CA THR A 205 18.99 3.29 1.80
C THR A 205 18.51 2.81 3.17
N MET A 206 19.13 1.77 3.73
CA MET A 206 18.85 1.31 5.09
C MET A 206 19.27 2.34 6.15
N GLN A 207 20.43 2.99 5.98
CA GLN A 207 20.90 4.05 6.88
C GLN A 207 20.00 5.30 6.80
N ALA A 208 19.57 5.69 5.60
CA ALA A 208 18.59 6.76 5.42
C ALA A 208 17.21 6.42 6.02
N ALA A 209 16.75 5.16 5.88
CA ALA A 209 15.51 4.69 6.49
C ALA A 209 15.56 4.72 8.03
N VAL A 210 16.68 4.33 8.64
CA VAL A 210 16.86 4.38 10.11
C VAL A 210 16.86 5.82 10.63
N LEU A 211 17.56 6.74 9.96
CA LEU A 211 17.58 8.16 10.36
C LEU A 211 16.22 8.85 10.20
N ASN A 212 15.47 8.51 9.15
CA ASN A 212 14.09 9.01 8.97
C ASN A 212 13.10 8.36 9.94
N ALA A 213 13.26 7.08 10.28
CA ALA A 213 12.46 6.41 11.30
C ALA A 213 12.62 7.09 12.67
N GLY A 214 13.85 7.45 13.06
CA GLY A 214 14.11 8.17 14.32
C GLY A 214 13.35 9.50 14.45
N ARG A 215 13.16 10.25 13.35
CA ARG A 215 12.33 11.47 13.34
C ARG A 215 10.83 11.18 13.31
N SER A 216 10.41 10.16 12.55
CA SER A 216 9.00 9.74 12.44
C SER A 216 8.42 9.20 13.76
N VAL A 217 9.25 8.53 14.58
CA VAL A 217 8.86 7.99 15.89
C VAL A 217 8.33 9.06 16.85
N SER A 218 8.89 10.28 16.84
CA SER A 218 8.41 11.38 17.71
C SER A 218 7.08 11.99 17.27
N GLN A 219 6.70 11.84 16.00
CA GLN A 219 5.51 12.46 15.41
C GLN A 219 4.29 11.51 15.36
N ASN A 220 4.51 10.19 15.49
CA ASN A 220 3.45 9.19 15.42
C ASN A 220 3.63 8.09 16.48
N PRO A 221 3.18 8.29 17.74
CA PRO A 221 3.32 7.28 18.80
C PRO A 221 2.61 5.96 18.47
N MET A 222 1.56 5.98 17.63
CA MET A 222 0.90 4.78 17.13
C MET A 222 1.79 3.91 16.21
N VAL A 223 2.74 4.51 15.49
CA VAL A 223 3.71 3.77 14.66
C VAL A 223 4.76 3.14 15.55
N LEU A 224 5.23 3.85 16.58
CA LEU A 224 6.11 3.29 17.61
C LEU A 224 5.44 2.10 18.32
N LEU A 225 4.18 2.24 18.76
CA LEU A 225 3.44 1.18 19.44
C LEU A 225 3.24 -0.05 18.52
N ARG A 226 2.89 0.15 17.25
CA ARG A 226 2.84 -0.93 16.25
C ARG A 226 4.20 -1.59 16.03
N PHE A 227 5.29 -0.82 16.00
CA PHE A 227 6.65 -1.34 15.87
C PHE A 227 7.09 -2.15 17.10
N VAL A 228 6.78 -1.69 18.32
CA VAL A 228 7.04 -2.41 19.57
C VAL A 228 6.22 -3.69 19.65
N LEU A 229 4.92 -3.66 19.31
CA LEU A 229 4.10 -4.86 19.24
C LEU A 229 4.58 -5.85 18.16
N PHE A 230 5.02 -5.35 17.00
CA PHE A 230 5.64 -6.19 15.97
C PHE A 230 6.95 -6.82 16.47
N LEU A 231 7.81 -6.07 17.15
CA LEU A 231 9.04 -6.58 17.76
C LEU A 231 8.73 -7.65 18.83
N MET A 232 7.71 -7.43 19.66
CA MET A 232 7.27 -8.37 20.68
C MET A 232 6.67 -9.65 20.07
N ALA A 233 5.85 -9.51 19.02
CA ALA A 233 5.32 -10.66 18.27
C ALA A 233 6.44 -11.42 17.54
N PHE A 234 7.45 -10.72 17.00
CA PHE A 234 8.61 -11.32 16.33
C PHE A 234 9.52 -12.07 17.30
N THR A 235 9.81 -11.50 18.48
CA THR A 235 10.58 -12.18 19.53
C THR A 235 9.83 -13.39 20.09
N LEU A 236 8.51 -13.29 20.32
CA LEU A 236 7.67 -14.42 20.70
C LEU A 236 7.61 -15.49 19.60
N ALA A 237 7.58 -15.12 18.32
CA ALA A 237 7.66 -16.06 17.21
C ALA A 237 9.01 -16.79 17.17
N PHE A 238 10.13 -16.09 17.40
CA PHE A 238 11.46 -16.71 17.49
C PHE A 238 11.67 -17.54 18.76
N ALA A 239 10.96 -17.24 19.85
CA ALA A 239 10.95 -18.03 21.07
C ALA A 239 10.24 -19.40 20.90
N ARG A 240 9.36 -19.55 19.88
CA ARG A 240 8.75 -20.85 19.55
C ARG A 240 9.82 -21.80 19.03
N ARG A 241 9.96 -22.95 19.71
CA ARG A 241 10.91 -24.02 19.36
C ARG A 241 10.77 -24.44 17.90
N ASP A 242 9.54 -24.53 17.38
CA ASP A 242 9.25 -24.89 15.99
C ASP A 242 9.87 -23.94 14.95
N VAL A 243 9.89 -22.63 15.24
CA VAL A 243 10.49 -21.63 14.34
C VAL A 243 12.01 -21.77 14.36
N ARG A 244 12.60 -21.90 15.56
CA ARG A 244 14.04 -22.13 15.71
C ARG A 244 14.49 -23.40 15.01
N ASP A 245 13.71 -24.47 15.09
CA ASP A 245 14.06 -25.77 14.50
C ASP A 245 13.81 -25.81 12.98
N ARG A 246 12.80 -25.08 12.47
CA ARG A 246 12.66 -24.80 11.02
C ARG A 246 13.85 -24.00 10.49
N VAL A 247 14.25 -22.92 11.16
CA VAL A 247 15.41 -22.10 10.78
C VAL A 247 16.69 -22.92 10.79
N LYS A 248 16.92 -23.76 11.82
CA LYS A 248 18.07 -24.68 11.88
C LYS A 248 18.09 -25.67 10.71
N ARG A 249 16.96 -26.33 10.39
CA ARG A 249 16.88 -27.26 9.25
C ARG A 249 17.15 -26.56 7.92
N SER A 250 16.60 -25.36 7.72
CA SER A 250 16.83 -24.55 6.51
C SER A 250 18.29 -24.11 6.38
N LEU A 251 18.94 -23.68 7.47
CA LEU A 251 20.37 -23.35 7.46
C LEU A 251 21.23 -24.58 7.18
N GLN A 252 20.96 -25.72 7.81
CA GLN A 252 21.72 -26.96 7.58
C GLN A 252 21.62 -27.42 6.12
N GLY A 253 20.43 -27.39 5.53
CA GLY A 253 20.22 -27.72 4.11
C GLY A 253 20.91 -26.74 3.14
N GLY A 254 20.96 -25.44 3.49
CA GLY A 254 21.68 -24.42 2.71
C GLY A 254 23.20 -24.55 2.81
N LEU A 255 23.73 -24.67 4.03
CA LEU A 255 25.17 -24.80 4.30
C LEU A 255 25.75 -26.06 3.66
N HIS A 256 25.05 -27.20 3.71
CA HIS A 256 25.52 -28.42 3.06
C HIS A 256 25.61 -28.28 1.53
N LYS A 257 24.72 -27.50 0.88
CA LYS A 257 24.85 -27.19 -0.55
C LYS A 257 26.06 -26.30 -0.84
N VAL A 258 26.27 -25.25 -0.06
CA VAL A 258 27.43 -24.35 -0.21
C VAL A 258 28.75 -25.10 -0.01
N GLN A 259 28.84 -25.92 1.04
CA GLN A 259 30.01 -26.79 1.30
C GLN A 259 30.25 -27.80 0.18
N ARG A 260 29.19 -28.36 -0.44
CA ARG A 260 29.33 -29.28 -1.57
C ARG A 260 29.86 -28.59 -2.83
N THR A 261 29.42 -27.36 -3.11
CA THR A 261 29.92 -26.55 -4.22
C THR A 261 31.40 -26.15 -4.01
N ILE A 262 31.77 -25.73 -2.80
CA ILE A 262 33.16 -25.41 -2.45
C ILE A 262 34.04 -26.66 -2.52
N GLY A 263 33.56 -27.80 -2.00
CA GLY A 263 34.27 -29.08 -2.05
C GLY A 263 34.44 -29.65 -3.45
N MET A 264 33.53 -29.35 -4.39
CA MET A 264 33.73 -29.63 -5.82
C MET A 264 34.76 -28.67 -6.43
N GLY A 265 34.69 -27.37 -6.13
CA GLY A 265 35.65 -26.37 -6.64
C GLY A 265 37.10 -26.69 -6.26
N VAL A 266 37.36 -27.08 -5.01
CA VAL A 266 38.71 -27.43 -4.53
C VAL A 266 39.21 -28.76 -5.13
N LYS A 267 38.33 -29.72 -5.43
CA LYS A 267 38.73 -31.02 -6.01
C LYS A 267 39.17 -30.96 -7.48
N VAL A 268 38.92 -29.85 -8.18
CA VAL A 268 39.33 -29.66 -9.59
C VAL A 268 40.63 -28.84 -9.70
N SER A 269 41.18 -28.32 -8.59
CA SER A 269 42.43 -27.54 -8.56
C SER A 269 43.69 -28.37 -8.28
N TYR A 270 43.64 -29.69 -8.45
CA TYR A 270 44.80 -30.59 -8.34
C TYR A 270 44.95 -31.46 -9.59
N ILE A 271 45.18 -30.81 -10.73
CA ILE A 271 45.78 -31.35 -11.96
C ILE A 271 46.71 -30.25 -12.50
#